data_AF-A0A1X0SAC9-F1
#
_entry.id   AF-A0A1X0SAC9-F1
#
_cell.length_a   1.000
_cell.length_b   1.000
_cell.length_c   1.000
_cell.angle_alpha   90.00
_cell.angle_beta   90.00
_cell.angle_gamma   90.00
#
_symmetry.space_group_name_H-M   'P 1'
#
loop_
_entity.id
_entity.type
_entity.pdbx_description
1 polymer ?
#
loop_
_entity_poly.entity_id
_entity_poly.type
_entity_poly.pdbx_seq_one_letter_code
_entity_poly.pdbx_strand_id
1 'polypeptide(L)'
;MTNQSDGLQQIIDAHFTNNIKWDPEIVETIFTKELLPFDFASHKLQQLEVAEYFEKYLWPHFDSTASVNHIVSICLILNEKFHQNAVNWDKLLDSERFSNLFQRVIRLLIDDDVSLSCQIPAITFLICCLQSFDIAPVQTECLKLFTIGIWSNLAYESRREQIFTDYPFLRKLWNSSNKKLAAASKCAK
;
A
#
# COMPACT_ATOMS: atom_id res chain seq x y z
N MET A 1 -17.75 -6.95 29.79
CA MET A 1 -17.54 -6.50 28.40
C MET A 1 -16.93 -5.09 28.34
N THR A 2 -15.97 -4.71 29.20
CA THR A 2 -15.55 -3.28 29.31
C THR A 2 -14.08 -3.03 29.71
N ASN A 3 -13.12 -3.91 29.38
CA ASN A 3 -11.69 -3.66 29.71
C ASN A 3 -10.76 -3.60 28.48
N GLN A 4 -11.27 -3.71 27.26
CA GLN A 4 -10.43 -3.89 26.05
C GLN A 4 -10.30 -2.64 25.18
N SER A 5 -11.26 -1.71 25.27
CA SER A 5 -11.14 -0.36 24.69
C SER A 5 -10.10 0.50 25.43
N ASP A 6 -9.74 0.13 26.65
CA ASP A 6 -8.87 0.95 27.51
C ASP A 6 -7.39 0.82 27.12
N GLY A 7 -6.93 -0.31 26.59
CA GLY A 7 -5.51 -0.51 26.25
C GLY A 7 -5.05 0.39 25.11
N LEU A 8 -5.81 0.39 24.01
CA LEU A 8 -5.55 1.28 22.87
C LEU A 8 -5.74 2.75 23.26
N GLN A 9 -6.78 3.08 24.04
CA GLN A 9 -7.02 4.45 24.48
C GLN A 9 -5.90 4.95 25.40
N GLN A 10 -5.35 4.12 26.29
CA GLN A 10 -4.20 4.47 27.13
C GLN A 10 -2.96 4.77 26.28
N ILE A 11 -2.69 3.98 25.23
CA ILE A 11 -1.59 4.24 24.29
C ILE A 11 -1.82 5.56 23.55
N ILE A 12 -3.05 5.81 23.11
CA ILE A 12 -3.46 7.07 22.46
C ILE A 12 -3.21 8.26 23.39
N ASP A 13 -3.71 8.18 24.62
CA ASP A 13 -3.61 9.26 25.60
C ASP A 13 -2.15 9.52 26.00
N ALA A 14 -1.32 8.47 26.10
CA ALA A 14 0.08 8.59 26.49
C ALA A 14 0.98 9.19 25.40
N HIS A 15 0.74 8.86 24.12
CA HIS A 15 1.69 9.15 23.04
C HIS A 15 1.19 10.17 21.99
N PHE A 16 -0.11 10.44 21.94
CA PHE A 16 -0.72 11.23 20.85
C PHE A 16 -1.38 12.54 21.31
N THR A 17 -1.56 12.75 22.62
CA THR A 17 -2.22 13.96 23.16
C THR A 17 -1.27 15.14 23.40
N ASN A 18 -0.03 14.90 23.86
CA ASN A 18 0.93 15.95 24.20
C ASN A 18 2.35 15.59 23.76
N ASN A 19 2.92 16.38 22.84
CA ASN A 19 4.31 16.29 22.36
C ASN A 19 4.70 14.90 21.81
N ILE A 20 4.24 14.61 20.60
CA ILE A 20 4.47 13.34 19.91
C ILE A 20 5.96 13.09 19.72
N LYS A 21 6.47 12.06 20.38
CA LYS A 21 7.83 11.55 20.17
C LYS A 21 7.74 10.27 19.33
N TRP A 22 8.44 10.26 18.20
CA TRP A 22 8.53 9.08 17.35
C TRP A 22 9.24 7.93 18.04
N ASP A 23 8.59 6.77 18.03
CA ASP A 23 9.13 5.49 18.45
C ASP A 23 8.51 4.37 17.57
N PRO A 24 9.32 3.65 16.78
CA PRO A 24 8.83 2.56 15.94
C PRO A 24 8.26 1.39 16.77
N GLU A 25 8.68 1.19 18.02
CA GLU A 25 8.17 0.11 18.87
C GLU A 25 6.68 0.31 19.22
N ILE A 26 6.19 1.54 19.19
CA ILE A 26 4.77 1.85 19.40
C ILE A 26 3.94 1.32 18.23
N VAL A 27 4.43 1.46 16.99
CA VAL A 27 3.74 0.90 15.80
C VAL A 27 3.68 -0.62 15.91
N GLU A 28 4.78 -1.26 16.28
CA GLU A 28 4.86 -2.71 16.51
C GLU A 28 3.91 -3.17 17.62
N THR A 29 3.83 -2.40 18.70
CA THR A 29 2.97 -2.69 19.85
C THR A 29 1.49 -2.57 19.47
N ILE A 30 1.09 -1.47 18.84
CA ILE A 30 -0.29 -1.28 18.36
C ILE A 30 -0.65 -2.39 17.38
N PHE A 31 0.23 -2.69 16.42
CA PHE A 31 -0.02 -3.73 15.44
C PHE A 31 -0.20 -5.11 16.09
N THR A 32 0.75 -5.54 16.91
CA THR A 32 0.82 -6.91 17.43
C THR A 32 -0.15 -7.15 18.60
N LYS A 33 -0.38 -6.15 19.45
CA LYS A 33 -1.22 -6.29 20.65
C LYS A 33 -2.66 -5.81 20.44
N GLU A 34 -2.86 -4.76 19.64
CA GLU A 34 -4.16 -4.12 19.53
C GLU A 34 -4.88 -4.42 18.22
N LEU A 35 -4.18 -4.59 17.10
CA LEU A 35 -4.79 -4.80 15.79
C LEU A 35 -4.87 -6.28 15.40
N LEU A 36 -3.73 -6.98 15.37
CA LEU A 36 -3.64 -8.36 14.90
C LEU A 36 -4.49 -9.36 15.71
N PRO A 37 -4.52 -9.34 17.06
CA PRO A 37 -5.31 -10.31 17.84
C PRO A 37 -6.83 -10.12 17.68
N PHE A 38 -7.24 -8.96 17.18
CA PHE A 38 -8.63 -8.58 16.98
C PHE A 38 -9.00 -8.57 15.49
N ASP A 39 -8.19 -9.22 14.65
CA ASP A 39 -8.40 -9.34 13.21
C ASP A 39 -8.70 -8.00 12.53
N PHE A 40 -7.97 -6.96 12.95
CA PHE A 40 -8.10 -5.59 12.44
C PHE A 40 -9.52 -5.00 12.54
N ALA A 41 -10.22 -5.29 13.64
CA ALA A 41 -11.59 -4.83 13.87
C ALA A 41 -11.78 -3.32 13.62
N SER A 42 -12.75 -2.96 12.77
CA SER A 42 -12.97 -1.59 12.30
C SER A 42 -13.12 -0.56 13.43
N HIS A 43 -13.77 -0.89 14.55
CA HIS A 43 -13.90 0.04 15.69
C HIS A 43 -12.55 0.50 16.26
N LYS A 44 -11.50 -0.33 16.22
CA LYS A 44 -10.15 0.05 16.66
C LYS A 44 -9.44 0.95 15.64
N LEU A 45 -9.64 0.67 14.36
CA LEU A 45 -9.13 1.53 13.28
C LEU A 45 -9.78 2.92 13.36
N GLN A 46 -11.08 2.99 13.67
CA GLN A 46 -11.80 4.23 13.89
C GLN A 46 -11.29 5.02 15.10
N GLN A 47 -10.91 4.34 16.20
CA GLN A 47 -10.28 5.01 17.34
C GLN A 47 -8.93 5.62 16.99
N LEU A 48 -8.09 4.88 16.26
CA LEU A 48 -6.80 5.38 15.76
C LEU A 48 -6.97 6.54 14.78
N GLU A 49 -8.01 6.50 13.96
CA GLU A 49 -8.36 7.55 13.01
C GLU A 49 -8.78 8.84 13.74
N VAL A 50 -9.61 8.75 14.78
CA VAL A 50 -9.97 9.89 15.64
C VAL A 50 -8.74 10.49 16.34
N ALA A 51 -7.75 9.66 16.67
CA ALA A 51 -6.47 10.11 17.23
C ALA A 51 -5.53 10.72 16.17
N GLU A 52 -5.92 10.79 14.90
CA GLU A 52 -5.08 11.20 13.77
C GLU A 52 -3.78 10.39 13.68
N TYR A 53 -3.85 9.08 13.96
CA TYR A 53 -2.69 8.18 13.97
C TYR A 53 -1.90 8.22 12.66
N PHE A 54 -2.60 8.33 11.53
CA PHE A 54 -1.96 8.42 10.23
C PHE A 54 -1.19 9.74 10.04
N GLU A 55 -1.86 10.88 10.23
CA GLU A 55 -1.33 12.21 9.96
C GLU A 55 -0.25 12.63 10.93
N LYS A 56 -0.39 12.26 12.21
CA LYS A 56 0.50 12.69 13.28
C LYS A 56 1.67 11.74 13.52
N TYR A 57 1.52 10.46 13.19
CA TYR A 57 2.47 9.43 13.61
C TYR A 57 3.01 8.59 12.47
N LEU A 58 2.14 7.91 11.71
CA LEU A 58 2.59 6.97 10.68
C LEU A 58 3.24 7.67 9.49
N TRP A 59 2.55 8.65 8.89
CA TRP A 59 2.97 9.24 7.61
C TRP A 59 4.18 10.18 7.72
N PRO A 60 4.29 11.05 8.74
CA PRO A 60 5.46 11.92 8.89
C PRO A 60 6.77 11.15 9.05
N HIS A 61 6.71 10.00 9.70
CA HIS A 61 7.86 9.16 10.03
C HIS A 61 8.01 7.92 9.12
N PHE A 62 7.23 7.86 8.04
CA PHE A 62 7.40 6.82 7.04
C PHE A 62 8.68 7.08 6.23
N ASP A 63 9.60 6.13 6.25
CA ASP A 63 10.85 6.15 5.50
C ASP A 63 11.12 4.79 4.83
N SER A 64 12.27 4.68 4.13
CA SER A 64 12.67 3.47 3.43
C SER A 64 13.02 2.29 4.36
N THR A 65 13.20 2.54 5.66
CA THR A 65 13.53 1.55 6.69
C THR A 65 12.32 1.06 7.48
N ALA A 66 11.14 1.65 7.23
CA ALA A 66 9.88 1.30 7.88
C ALA A 66 9.60 -0.21 7.85
N SER A 67 9.16 -0.76 8.99
CA SER A 67 8.86 -2.19 9.12
C SER A 67 7.65 -2.61 8.29
N VAL A 68 7.48 -3.92 8.11
CA VAL A 68 6.27 -4.48 7.47
C VAL A 68 5.02 -4.05 8.23
N ASN A 69 5.05 -4.06 9.56
CA ASN A 69 3.90 -3.68 10.40
C ASN A 69 3.56 -2.20 10.25
N HIS A 70 4.54 -1.32 10.05
CA HIS A 70 4.30 0.09 9.72
C HIS A 70 3.59 0.24 8.37
N ILE A 71 4.06 -0.47 7.34
CA ILE A 71 3.45 -0.44 5.99
C ILE A 71 2.01 -0.95 6.03
N VAL A 72 1.77 -2.08 6.70
CA VAL A 72 0.42 -2.65 6.83
C VAL A 72 -0.47 -1.73 7.67
N SER A 73 0.05 -1.10 8.73
CA SER A 73 -0.69 -0.11 9.52
C SER A 73 -1.12 1.09 8.68
N ILE A 74 -0.24 1.59 7.80
CA ILE A 74 -0.59 2.64 6.83
C ILE A 74 -1.72 2.16 5.90
N CYS A 75 -1.60 0.95 5.34
CA CYS A 75 -2.64 0.41 4.46
C CYS A 75 -3.99 0.30 5.18
N LEU A 76 -4.01 -0.21 6.42
CA LEU A 76 -5.22 -0.34 7.22
C LEU A 76 -5.95 0.99 7.44
N ILE A 77 -5.23 2.02 7.88
CA ILE A 77 -5.85 3.33 8.12
C ILE A 77 -6.29 3.99 6.80
N LEU A 78 -5.51 3.85 5.72
CA LEU A 78 -5.91 4.38 4.41
C LEU A 78 -7.14 3.68 3.85
N ASN A 79 -7.27 2.37 4.04
CA ASN A 79 -8.47 1.62 3.66
C ASN A 79 -9.70 2.11 4.43
N GLU A 80 -9.58 2.30 5.76
CA GLU A 80 -10.68 2.82 6.59
C GLU A 80 -11.06 4.26 6.15
N LYS A 81 -10.08 5.14 5.92
CA LYS A 81 -10.32 6.48 5.35
C LYS A 81 -11.01 6.41 3.99
N PHE A 82 -10.64 5.46 3.13
CA PHE A 82 -11.26 5.26 1.83
C PHE A 82 -12.73 4.82 1.98
N HIS A 83 -13.00 3.88 2.88
CA HIS A 83 -14.38 3.47 3.21
C HIS A 83 -15.25 4.63 3.71
N GLN A 84 -14.65 5.58 4.40
CA GLN A 84 -15.32 6.78 4.91
C GLN A 84 -15.35 7.96 3.91
N ASN A 85 -14.80 7.79 2.70
CA ASN A 85 -14.58 8.87 1.72
C ASN A 85 -13.81 10.08 2.31
N ALA A 86 -12.90 9.81 3.25
CA ALA A 86 -12.15 10.82 4.01
C ALA A 86 -10.68 10.94 3.57
N VAL A 87 -10.28 10.25 2.49
CA VAL A 87 -8.89 10.31 2.00
C VAL A 87 -8.60 11.69 1.45
N ASN A 88 -7.70 12.40 2.11
CA ASN A 88 -7.16 13.66 1.63
C ASN A 88 -5.90 13.38 0.78
N TRP A 89 -6.11 13.13 -0.51
CA TRP A 89 -5.03 12.86 -1.45
C TRP A 89 -4.01 14.01 -1.49
N ASP A 90 -4.43 15.28 -1.44
CA ASP A 90 -3.51 16.42 -1.54
C ASP A 90 -2.41 16.43 -0.46
N LYS A 91 -2.73 15.95 0.76
CA LYS A 91 -1.76 15.79 1.85
C LYS A 91 -0.91 14.52 1.74
N LEU A 92 -1.42 13.51 1.05
CA LEU A 92 -0.79 12.20 0.90
C LEU A 92 0.25 12.18 -0.22
N LEU A 93 0.08 13.06 -1.22
CA LEU A 93 0.81 13.01 -2.48
C LEU A 93 2.14 13.78 -2.43
N ASP A 94 2.91 13.61 -1.36
CA ASP A 94 4.36 13.75 -1.49
C ASP A 94 4.82 12.62 -2.43
N SER A 95 5.10 12.97 -3.69
CA SER A 95 5.24 12.00 -4.79
C SER A 95 6.27 10.92 -4.50
N GLU A 96 7.33 11.22 -3.75
CA GLU A 96 8.39 10.24 -3.45
C GLU A 96 7.97 9.24 -2.37
N ARG A 97 7.38 9.71 -1.26
CA ARG A 97 6.91 8.84 -0.18
C ARG A 97 5.81 7.90 -0.65
N PHE A 98 4.86 8.42 -1.43
CA PHE A 98 3.79 7.60 -1.98
C PHE A 98 4.34 6.54 -2.95
N SER A 99 5.27 6.91 -3.84
CA SER A 99 5.94 5.95 -4.72
C SER A 99 6.68 4.87 -3.93
N ASN A 100 7.37 5.25 -2.85
CA ASN A 100 8.05 4.32 -1.97
C ASN A 100 7.07 3.34 -1.29
N LEU A 101 5.99 3.86 -0.70
CA LEU A 101 4.93 3.05 -0.09
C LEU A 101 4.36 2.06 -1.11
N PHE A 102 3.98 2.54 -2.29
CA PHE A 102 3.39 1.72 -3.34
C PHE A 102 4.33 0.57 -3.76
N GLN A 103 5.61 0.87 -3.96
CA GLN A 103 6.61 -0.15 -4.28
C GLN A 103 6.81 -1.16 -3.15
N ARG A 104 6.81 -0.71 -1.89
CA ARG A 104 6.94 -1.59 -0.71
C ARG A 104 5.73 -2.50 -0.56
N VAL A 105 4.51 -1.99 -0.81
CA VAL A 105 3.28 -2.79 -0.84
C VAL A 105 3.35 -3.86 -1.93
N ILE A 106 3.78 -3.52 -3.14
CA ILE A 106 3.93 -4.50 -4.22
C ILE A 106 4.96 -5.57 -3.87
N ARG A 107 6.09 -5.20 -3.25
CA ARG A 107 7.10 -6.18 -2.79
C ARG A 107 6.54 -7.09 -1.71
N LEU A 108 5.79 -6.55 -0.75
CA LEU A 108 5.13 -7.32 0.31
C LEU A 108 4.17 -8.37 -0.26
N LEU A 109 3.46 -8.05 -1.35
CA LEU A 109 2.52 -8.98 -1.99
C LEU A 109 3.18 -10.05 -2.86
N ILE A 110 4.46 -9.89 -3.19
CA ILE A 110 5.24 -10.88 -3.95
C ILE A 110 6.01 -11.82 -3.01
N ASP A 111 6.17 -11.42 -1.75
CA ASP A 111 6.91 -12.19 -0.74
C ASP A 111 6.07 -13.37 -0.21
N ASP A 112 6.56 -14.59 -0.43
CA ASP A 112 5.90 -15.84 -0.05
C ASP A 112 5.86 -16.05 1.48
N ASP A 113 6.74 -15.38 2.24
CA ASP A 113 6.83 -15.53 3.69
C ASP A 113 5.84 -14.63 4.46
N VAL A 114 5.12 -13.74 3.75
CA VAL A 114 4.18 -12.80 4.37
C VAL A 114 2.82 -13.45 4.63
N SER A 115 2.33 -13.34 5.87
CA SER A 115 1.03 -13.88 6.26
C SER A 115 -0.15 -13.24 5.51
N LEU A 116 -1.24 -14.00 5.32
CA LEU A 116 -2.49 -13.51 4.72
C LEU A 116 -3.06 -12.29 5.44
N SER A 117 -2.92 -12.23 6.77
CA SER A 117 -3.35 -11.11 7.61
C SER A 117 -2.68 -9.78 7.20
N CYS A 118 -1.46 -9.84 6.66
CA CYS A 118 -0.76 -8.66 6.13
C CYS A 118 -1.04 -8.43 4.65
N GLN A 119 -1.24 -9.49 3.86
CA GLN A 119 -1.53 -9.39 2.43
C GLN A 119 -2.91 -8.79 2.16
N ILE A 120 -3.93 -9.15 2.94
CA ILE A 120 -5.32 -8.68 2.71
C ILE A 120 -5.40 -7.14 2.76
N PRO A 121 -4.93 -6.44 3.81
CA PRO A 121 -4.95 -4.97 3.85
C PRO A 121 -4.15 -4.33 2.70
N ALA A 122 -3.03 -4.93 2.30
CA ALA A 122 -2.20 -4.47 1.21
C ALA A 122 -2.91 -4.59 -0.15
N ILE A 123 -3.61 -5.70 -0.42
CA ILE A 123 -4.44 -5.88 -1.62
C ILE A 123 -5.59 -4.86 -1.63
N THR A 124 -6.29 -4.70 -0.51
CA THR A 124 -7.38 -3.71 -0.39
C THR A 124 -6.88 -2.31 -0.69
N PHE A 125 -5.69 -1.93 -0.19
CA PHE A 125 -5.08 -0.64 -0.50
C PHE A 125 -4.81 -0.48 -2.01
N LEU A 126 -4.29 -1.52 -2.68
CA LEU A 126 -4.12 -1.46 -4.14
C LEU A 126 -5.46 -1.28 -4.87
N ILE A 127 -6.52 -1.95 -4.43
CA ILE A 127 -7.87 -1.77 -4.99
C ILE A 127 -8.31 -0.31 -4.83
N CYS A 128 -8.13 0.29 -3.66
CA CYS A 128 -8.42 1.71 -3.41
C CYS A 128 -7.62 2.65 -4.33
N CYS A 129 -6.33 2.36 -4.57
CA CYS A 129 -5.52 3.11 -5.53
C CYS A 129 -6.08 3.01 -6.96
N LEU A 130 -6.51 1.81 -7.39
CA LEU A 130 -7.10 1.62 -8.71
C LEU A 130 -8.47 2.31 -8.85
N GLN A 131 -9.24 2.38 -7.77
CA GLN A 131 -10.49 3.12 -7.75
C GLN A 131 -10.28 4.65 -7.75
N SER A 132 -9.07 5.11 -7.38
CA SER A 132 -8.68 6.53 -7.35
C SER A 132 -7.73 6.88 -8.51
N PHE A 133 -7.90 6.23 -9.65
CA PHE A 133 -7.00 6.34 -10.81
C PHE A 133 -7.06 7.71 -11.53
N ASP A 134 -8.05 8.53 -11.21
CA ASP A 134 -8.16 9.92 -11.64
C ASP A 134 -7.16 10.84 -10.93
N ILE A 135 -6.60 10.41 -9.79
CA ILE A 135 -5.61 11.15 -9.03
C ILE A 135 -4.21 10.96 -9.65
N ALA A 136 -3.61 12.03 -10.19
CA ALA A 136 -2.43 11.94 -11.08
C ALA A 136 -1.21 11.18 -10.51
N PRO A 137 -0.78 11.35 -9.23
CA PRO A 137 0.35 10.56 -8.72
C PRO A 137 -0.02 9.10 -8.46
N VAL A 138 -1.27 8.81 -8.08
CA VAL A 138 -1.79 7.43 -7.96
C VAL A 138 -1.79 6.76 -9.34
N GLN A 139 -2.32 7.47 -10.34
CA GLN A 139 -2.32 7.04 -11.73
C GLN A 139 -0.92 6.68 -12.22
N THR A 140 0.07 7.52 -11.90
CA THR A 140 1.46 7.35 -12.31
C THR A 140 2.06 6.04 -11.77
N GLU A 141 1.78 5.69 -10.50
CA GLU A 141 2.24 4.44 -9.92
C GLU A 141 1.47 3.23 -10.46
N CYS A 142 0.14 3.31 -10.56
CA CYS A 142 -0.70 2.25 -11.09
C CYS A 142 -0.34 1.89 -12.55
N LEU A 143 -0.05 2.88 -13.40
CA LEU A 143 0.35 2.65 -14.79
C LEU A 143 1.66 1.87 -14.94
N LYS A 144 2.55 1.87 -13.93
CA LYS A 144 3.76 1.03 -13.92
C LYS A 144 3.43 -0.45 -13.81
N LEU A 145 2.27 -0.80 -13.25
CA LEU A 145 1.79 -2.17 -13.20
C LEU A 145 1.17 -2.59 -14.53
N PHE A 146 0.29 -1.76 -15.10
CA PHE A 146 -0.49 -2.09 -16.32
C PHE A 146 0.25 -1.83 -17.63
N THR A 147 1.51 -2.24 -17.72
CA THR A 147 2.26 -2.12 -18.97
C THR A 147 1.87 -3.22 -19.96
N ILE A 148 2.04 -2.94 -21.27
CA ILE A 148 1.87 -3.97 -22.31
C ILE A 148 2.78 -5.19 -22.08
N GLY A 149 3.85 -5.05 -21.29
CA GLY A 149 4.74 -6.15 -20.90
C GLY A 149 4.04 -7.29 -20.16
N ILE A 150 2.89 -7.04 -19.49
CA ILE A 150 2.10 -8.10 -18.82
C ILE A 150 1.68 -9.20 -19.82
N TRP A 151 1.56 -8.87 -21.11
CA TRP A 151 1.16 -9.85 -22.13
C TRP A 151 2.18 -10.97 -22.33
N SER A 152 3.40 -10.81 -21.80
CA SER A 152 4.38 -11.90 -21.71
C SER A 152 3.94 -13.01 -20.75
N ASN A 153 3.04 -12.72 -19.80
CA ASN A 153 2.49 -13.67 -18.84
C ASN A 153 1.16 -14.31 -19.32
N LEU A 154 0.73 -14.07 -20.56
CA LEU A 154 -0.44 -14.75 -21.12
C LEU A 154 -0.15 -16.25 -21.27
N ALA A 155 -1.09 -17.09 -20.84
CA ALA A 155 -0.93 -18.55 -20.89
C ALA A 155 -0.70 -19.10 -22.32
N TYR A 156 -1.25 -18.41 -23.34
CA TYR A 156 -1.15 -18.84 -24.73
C TYR A 156 -0.54 -17.74 -25.60
N GLU A 157 0.63 -18.01 -26.18
CA GLU A 157 1.29 -17.08 -27.10
C GLU A 157 0.48 -16.87 -28.38
N SER A 158 -0.22 -17.91 -28.86
CA SER A 158 -1.09 -17.83 -30.03
C SER A 158 -2.14 -16.74 -29.91
N ARG A 159 -2.70 -16.53 -28.69
CA ARG A 159 -3.67 -15.47 -28.43
C ARG A 159 -3.04 -14.09 -28.54
N ARG A 160 -1.82 -13.92 -28.02
CA ARG A 160 -1.04 -12.67 -28.15
C ARG A 160 -0.74 -12.36 -29.62
N GLU A 161 -0.31 -13.36 -30.38
CA GLU A 161 0.00 -13.22 -31.81
C GLU A 161 -1.24 -12.89 -32.66
N GLN A 162 -2.40 -13.46 -32.32
CA GLN A 162 -3.69 -13.06 -32.93
C GLN A 162 -3.98 -11.58 -32.70
N ILE A 163 -3.90 -11.10 -31.45
CA ILE A 163 -4.13 -9.69 -31.14
C ILE A 163 -3.14 -8.77 -31.88
N PHE A 164 -1.88 -9.19 -32.04
CA PHE A 164 -0.89 -8.46 -32.83
C PHE A 164 -1.16 -8.48 -34.33
N THR A 165 -1.86 -9.50 -34.83
CA THR A 165 -2.27 -9.56 -36.24
C THR A 165 -3.40 -8.57 -36.50
N ASP A 166 -4.39 -8.53 -35.59
CA ASP A 166 -5.50 -7.59 -35.65
C ASP A 166 -5.03 -6.13 -35.45
N TYR A 167 -4.03 -5.92 -34.57
CA TYR A 167 -3.50 -4.61 -34.22
C TYR A 167 -1.96 -4.55 -34.30
N PRO A 168 -1.37 -4.40 -35.50
CA PRO A 168 0.08 -4.49 -35.71
C PRO A 168 0.93 -3.46 -34.93
N PHE A 169 0.36 -2.31 -34.58
CA PHE A 169 1.06 -1.29 -33.79
C PHE A 169 1.40 -1.80 -32.37
N LEU A 170 0.54 -2.65 -31.78
CA LEU A 170 0.74 -3.19 -30.43
C LEU A 170 1.98 -4.07 -30.35
N ARG A 171 2.32 -4.79 -31.44
CA ARG A 171 3.56 -5.57 -31.51
C ARG A 171 4.79 -4.71 -31.36
N LYS A 172 4.82 -3.54 -32.03
CA LYS A 172 5.96 -2.60 -31.92
C LYS A 172 6.09 -2.07 -30.50
N LEU A 173 4.97 -1.72 -29.87
CA LEU A 173 4.94 -1.23 -28.49
C LEU A 173 5.40 -2.31 -27.49
N TRP A 174 4.93 -3.54 -27.65
CA TRP A 174 5.31 -4.69 -26.82
C TRP A 174 6.81 -5.00 -26.91
N ASN A 175 7.36 -5.04 -28.13
CA ASN A 175 8.80 -5.24 -28.35
C ASN A 175 9.64 -4.16 -27.66
N SER A 176 9.23 -2.89 -27.76
CA SER A 176 9.92 -1.77 -27.09
C SER A 176 9.86 -1.90 -25.57
N SER A 177 8.68 -2.23 -25.02
CA SER A 177 8.48 -2.45 -23.58
C SER A 177 9.36 -3.58 -23.05
N ASN A 178 9.38 -4.73 -23.73
CA ASN A 178 10.21 -5.86 -23.32
C ASN A 178 11.70 -5.57 -23.39
N LYS A 179 12.15 -4.78 -24.38
CA LYS A 179 13.54 -4.33 -24.43
C LYS A 179 13.92 -3.46 -23.23
N LYS A 180 13.04 -2.54 -22.81
CA LYS A 180 13.24 -1.71 -21.61
C LYS A 180 13.27 -2.56 -20.33
N LEU A 181 12.34 -3.51 -20.19
CA LEU A 181 12.31 -4.44 -19.05
C LEU A 181 13.59 -5.27 -18.98
N ALA A 182 14.02 -5.86 -20.10
CA ALA A 182 15.25 -6.65 -20.15
C ALA A 182 16.51 -5.82 -19.83
N ALA A 183 16.53 -4.52 -20.16
CA ALA A 183 17.60 -3.61 -19.75
C ALA A 183 17.56 -3.33 -18.24
N ALA A 184 16.38 -3.03 -17.69
CA ALA A 184 16.20 -2.76 -16.26
C ALA A 184 16.58 -3.97 -15.38
N SER A 185 16.19 -5.19 -15.76
CA SER A 185 16.56 -6.41 -15.04
C SER A 185 18.07 -6.69 -15.04
N LYS A 186 18.81 -6.18 -16.02
CA LYS A 186 20.28 -6.29 -16.06
C LYS A 186 20.98 -5.26 -15.17
N CYS A 187 20.38 -4.10 -14.96
CA CYS A 187 20.89 -3.07 -14.05
C CYS A 187 20.55 -3.35 -12.57
N ALA A 188 19.54 -4.18 -12.29
CA ALA A 188 19.12 -4.54 -10.94
C ALA A 188 19.81 -5.79 -10.36
N LYS A 189 20.73 -6.41 -11.12
CA LYS A 189 21.64 -7.48 -10.66
C LYS A 189 23.01 -6.90 -10.38
#